data_AF-G2HG98-F1
#
_entry.id   AF-G2HG98-F1
#
_cell.length_a   1.000
_cell.length_b   1.000
_cell.length_c   1.000
_cell.angle_alpha   90.00
_cell.angle_beta   90.00
_cell.angle_gamma   90.00
#
_symmetry.space_group_name_H-M   'P 1'
#
loop_
_entity.id
_entity.type
_entity.pdbx_description
1 polymer ?
#
loop_
_entity_poly.entity_id
_entity_poly.type
_entity_poly.pdbx_seq_one_letter_code
_entity_poly.pdbx_strand_id
1 'polypeptide(L)'
;MMDRHLDQLLMCAIYVMAKVTKEDKSFQNIMRCYRTQPQARSQVYRSVLIKGKRKRRNSGSSDGRSHQNSPTELNKDRTSRDSSPVMRSSSTLPVPQPSSAPPTPTRLTGANSDMEEEERGDLIQFYNNIYIKQIKTFAMKYSQANMDAPPLSPYPL
;
A
#
# COMPACT_ATOMS: atom_id res chain seq x y z
N MET A 1 -5.20 12.37 9.98
CA MET A 1 -5.92 11.12 10.34
C MET A 1 -6.29 10.27 9.15
N MET A 2 -6.45 10.83 7.92
CA MET A 2 -6.70 10.04 6.71
C MET A 2 -5.80 8.80 6.62
N ASP A 3 -6.41 7.69 6.23
CA ASP A 3 -5.81 6.37 5.99
C ASP A 3 -5.07 5.74 7.19
N ARG A 4 -5.41 6.16 8.42
CA ARG A 4 -4.85 5.63 9.67
C ARG A 4 -5.92 5.31 10.70
N HIS A 5 -5.66 4.28 11.52
CA HIS A 5 -6.55 3.85 12.59
C HIS A 5 -6.39 4.76 13.81
N LEU A 6 -7.49 5.06 14.53
CA LEU A 6 -7.45 5.91 15.72
C LEU A 6 -6.48 5.34 16.77
N ASP A 7 -6.58 4.05 17.05
CA ASP A 7 -5.76 3.36 18.05
C ASP A 7 -4.24 3.41 17.74
N GLN A 8 -3.82 3.58 16.47
CA GLN A 8 -2.41 3.80 16.14
C GLN A 8 -1.91 5.11 16.74
N LEU A 9 -2.70 6.18 16.57
CA LEU A 9 -2.40 7.50 17.11
C LEU A 9 -2.51 7.51 18.64
N LEU A 10 -3.48 6.79 19.21
CA LEU A 10 -3.65 6.66 20.66
C LEU A 10 -2.48 5.90 21.30
N MET A 11 -2.07 4.75 20.77
CA MET A 11 -0.91 4.01 21.28
C MET A 11 0.39 4.80 21.15
N CYS A 12 0.58 5.54 20.04
CA CYS A 12 1.72 6.44 19.90
C CYS A 12 1.66 7.66 20.84
N ALA A 13 0.47 8.20 21.13
CA ALA A 13 0.28 9.27 22.11
C ALA A 13 0.63 8.80 23.53
N ILE A 14 0.13 7.63 23.94
CA ILE A 14 0.47 7.00 25.23
C ILE A 14 1.99 6.81 25.34
N TYR A 15 2.65 6.30 24.29
CA TYR A 15 4.09 6.08 24.30
C TYR A 15 4.89 7.39 24.40
N VAL A 16 4.56 8.41 23.60
CA VAL A 16 5.32 9.68 23.63
C VAL A 16 5.12 10.43 24.94
N MET A 17 3.89 10.44 25.48
CA MET A 17 3.60 11.10 26.76
C MET A 17 4.32 10.42 27.91
N ALA A 18 4.23 9.09 28.02
CA ALA A 18 4.99 8.34 29.01
C ALA A 18 6.50 8.62 28.91
N LYS A 19 7.05 8.65 27.69
CA LYS A 19 8.48 8.94 27.47
C LYS A 19 8.91 10.35 27.90
N VAL A 20 8.07 11.38 27.75
CA VAL A 20 8.42 12.75 28.20
C VAL A 20 8.16 12.98 29.69
N THR A 21 7.19 12.27 30.29
CA THR A 21 6.93 12.30 31.74
C THR A 21 7.86 11.39 32.54
N LYS A 22 8.80 10.69 31.87
CA LYS A 22 9.73 9.69 32.44
C LYS A 22 9.04 8.45 33.03
N GLU A 23 7.91 8.05 32.46
CA GLU A 23 7.30 6.74 32.70
C GLU A 23 7.80 5.73 31.65
N ASP A 24 8.54 4.71 32.07
CA ASP A 24 9.10 3.68 31.16
C ASP A 24 8.04 2.66 30.68
N LYS A 25 7.14 3.11 29.80
CA LYS A 25 6.13 2.27 29.13
C LYS A 25 6.61 1.86 27.75
N SER A 26 7.03 0.59 27.61
CA SER A 26 7.42 0.02 26.32
C SER A 26 6.22 -0.17 25.37
N PHE A 27 6.48 -0.14 24.06
CA PHE A 27 5.47 -0.53 23.06
C PHE A 27 4.93 -1.94 23.27
N GLN A 28 5.72 -2.87 23.81
CA GLN A 28 5.25 -4.22 24.14
C GLN A 28 4.18 -4.21 25.23
N ASN A 29 4.35 -3.39 26.28
CA ASN A 29 3.38 -3.25 27.36
C ASN A 29 2.09 -2.57 26.85
N ILE A 30 2.22 -1.50 26.06
CA ILE A 30 1.09 -0.81 25.42
C ILE A 30 0.30 -1.77 24.52
N MET A 31 0.98 -2.54 23.66
CA MET A 31 0.36 -3.54 22.81
C MET A 31 -0.25 -4.71 23.59
N ARG A 32 0.28 -5.06 24.77
CA ARG A 32 -0.30 -6.09 25.65
C ARG A 32 -1.68 -5.65 26.14
N CYS A 33 -1.78 -4.43 26.68
CA CYS A 33 -3.05 -3.85 27.13
C CYS A 33 -4.02 -3.56 25.98
N TYR A 34 -3.51 -3.20 24.79
CA TYR A 34 -4.36 -3.01 23.62
C TYR A 34 -5.08 -4.31 23.21
N ARG A 35 -4.38 -5.45 23.21
CA ARG A 35 -4.93 -6.76 22.80
C ARG A 35 -6.07 -7.29 23.67
N THR A 36 -6.30 -6.73 24.87
CA THR A 36 -7.43 -7.12 25.73
C THR A 36 -8.70 -6.32 25.47
N GLN A 37 -8.69 -5.36 24.53
CA GLN A 37 -9.86 -4.56 24.18
C GLN A 37 -10.72 -5.27 23.13
N PRO A 38 -12.07 -5.18 23.19
CA PRO A 38 -12.96 -5.97 22.33
C PRO A 38 -12.83 -5.67 20.84
N GLN A 39 -12.45 -4.44 20.48
CA GLN A 39 -12.23 -4.02 19.09
C GLN A 39 -10.80 -4.25 18.57
N ALA A 40 -9.90 -4.81 19.40
CA ALA A 40 -8.48 -4.86 19.09
C ALA A 40 -8.15 -5.81 17.94
N ARG A 41 -7.50 -5.29 16.90
CA ARG A 41 -7.09 -6.07 15.71
C ARG A 41 -5.59 -6.00 15.52
N SER A 42 -4.95 -7.16 15.29
CA SER A 42 -3.49 -7.24 15.16
C SER A 42 -2.91 -6.42 14.00
N GLN A 43 -3.67 -6.29 12.90
CA GLN A 43 -3.34 -5.45 11.75
C GLN A 43 -3.11 -3.98 12.13
N VAL A 44 -3.77 -3.48 13.18
CA VAL A 44 -3.68 -2.08 13.63
C VAL A 44 -2.26 -1.71 14.05
N TYR A 45 -1.49 -2.64 14.63
CA TYR A 45 -0.09 -2.40 15.01
C TYR A 45 0.93 -3.16 14.14
N ARG A 46 0.50 -4.13 13.32
CA ARG A 46 1.38 -4.88 12.38
C ARG A 46 1.44 -4.30 10.96
N SER A 47 0.47 -3.48 10.53
CA SER A 47 0.37 -2.97 9.15
C SER A 47 -0.13 -1.52 9.11
N VAL A 48 0.70 -0.63 9.64
CA VAL A 48 0.50 0.81 9.71
C VAL A 48 1.01 1.48 8.43
N LEU A 49 0.24 2.41 7.87
CA LEU A 49 0.62 3.13 6.66
C LEU A 49 1.80 4.09 6.92
N ILE A 50 2.95 3.78 6.31
CA ILE A 50 4.16 4.61 6.34
C ILE A 50 4.08 5.64 5.22
N LYS A 51 4.00 5.16 3.97
CA LYS A 51 3.96 6.01 2.78
C LYS A 51 2.70 5.68 1.97
N GLY A 52 1.78 6.64 1.91
CA GLY A 52 0.64 6.59 1.00
C GLY A 52 1.09 6.75 -0.45
N LYS A 53 0.31 6.20 -1.39
CA LYS A 53 0.52 6.38 -2.83
C LYS A 53 0.66 7.88 -3.13
N ARG A 54 1.70 8.32 -3.84
CA ARG A 54 1.64 9.64 -4.46
C ARG A 54 0.55 9.58 -5.50
N LYS A 55 -0.62 10.14 -5.19
CA LYS A 55 -1.62 10.51 -6.20
C LYS A 55 -0.92 11.51 -7.11
N ARG A 56 -0.31 11.03 -8.20
CA ARG A 56 0.26 11.89 -9.26
C ARG A 56 -0.86 12.86 -9.60
N ARG A 57 -0.68 14.14 -9.24
CA ARG A 57 -1.60 15.18 -9.64
C ARG A 57 -1.54 15.17 -11.15
N ASN A 58 -2.63 14.76 -11.78
CA ASN A 58 -2.78 14.82 -13.22
C ASN A 58 -2.97 16.29 -13.60
N SER A 59 -1.87 17.04 -13.56
CA SER A 59 -1.77 18.42 -14.03
C SER A 59 -1.91 18.40 -15.54
N GLY A 60 -3.15 18.44 -16.01
CA GLY A 60 -3.46 18.73 -17.41
C GLY A 60 -3.29 20.22 -17.71
N SER A 61 -3.45 20.55 -19.00
CA SER A 61 -3.28 21.88 -19.62
C SER A 61 -1.79 22.24 -19.92
N SER A 62 -1.41 22.65 -21.13
CA SER A 62 -2.20 22.82 -22.37
C SER A 62 -1.31 22.95 -23.63
N ASP A 63 -1.85 22.52 -24.78
CA ASP A 63 -1.65 22.97 -26.17
C ASP A 63 -0.26 23.05 -26.83
N GLY A 64 -0.14 22.53 -28.06
CA GLY A 64 1.18 22.51 -28.75
C GLY A 64 1.33 22.03 -30.20
N ARG A 65 0.32 22.19 -31.08
CA ARG A 65 0.45 22.23 -32.57
C ARG A 65 0.89 20.97 -33.38
N SER A 66 0.03 20.68 -34.36
CA SER A 66 0.27 20.09 -35.69
C SER A 66 1.69 20.19 -36.26
N HIS A 67 2.15 19.10 -36.91
CA HIS A 67 2.65 19.22 -38.29
C HIS A 67 2.37 17.94 -39.11
N GLN A 68 1.87 18.14 -40.34
CA GLN A 68 1.72 17.13 -41.38
C GLN A 68 3.04 16.99 -42.18
N ASN A 69 3.25 15.84 -42.86
CA ASN A 69 3.65 15.71 -44.29
C ASN A 69 4.20 14.30 -44.65
N SER A 70 3.34 13.46 -45.24
CA SER A 70 3.45 12.68 -46.52
C SER A 70 4.80 12.06 -47.04
N PRO A 71 4.81 11.28 -48.15
CA PRO A 71 4.27 9.91 -48.24
C PRO A 71 5.19 8.88 -48.95
N THR A 72 4.89 7.59 -48.76
CA THR A 72 5.27 6.38 -49.55
C THR A 72 4.50 5.18 -48.92
N GLU A 73 4.25 4.03 -49.55
CA GLU A 73 4.51 3.53 -50.92
C GLU A 73 3.36 2.54 -51.35
N LEU A 74 3.50 1.91 -52.52
CA LEU A 74 2.71 0.78 -53.06
C LEU A 74 3.12 -0.57 -52.39
N ASN A 75 2.43 -1.71 -52.49
CA ASN A 75 1.55 -2.23 -53.55
C ASN A 75 0.77 -3.50 -53.08
N LYS A 76 -0.45 -3.73 -53.60
CA LYS A 76 -1.19 -5.03 -53.82
C LYS A 76 -1.26 -6.13 -52.71
N ASP A 77 -2.26 -7.01 -52.66
CA ASP A 77 -3.41 -7.28 -53.55
C ASP A 77 -4.65 -7.80 -52.78
N ARG A 78 -5.79 -7.91 -53.47
CA ARG A 78 -7.10 -8.33 -52.90
C ARG A 78 -7.41 -9.81 -53.15
N THR A 79 -8.20 -10.43 -52.27
CA THR A 79 -9.43 -11.26 -52.48
C THR A 79 -9.74 -12.02 -51.18
N SER A 80 -10.81 -11.74 -50.44
CA SER A 80 -12.23 -12.08 -50.63
C SER A 80 -12.61 -13.55 -50.40
N ARG A 81 -13.58 -13.77 -49.48
CA ARG A 81 -14.55 -14.90 -49.46
C ARG A 81 -13.96 -16.32 -49.19
N ASP A 82 -14.66 -17.27 -48.58
CA ASP A 82 -16.01 -17.34 -47.97
C ASP A 82 -16.14 -18.62 -47.09
N SER A 83 -17.23 -18.71 -46.32
CA SER A 83 -17.85 -19.94 -45.78
C SER A 83 -17.22 -20.70 -44.60
N SER A 84 -18.14 -21.25 -43.80
CA SER A 84 -17.93 -22.03 -42.57
C SER A 84 -18.27 -23.53 -42.79
N PRO A 85 -18.70 -24.31 -41.79
CA PRO A 85 -17.88 -25.37 -41.19
C PRO A 85 -18.32 -26.79 -41.56
N VAL A 86 -17.47 -27.80 -41.29
CA VAL A 86 -17.84 -29.23 -41.43
C VAL A 86 -17.44 -30.04 -40.19
N MET A 87 -18.38 -30.80 -39.65
CA MET A 87 -18.18 -31.79 -38.59
C MET A 87 -17.56 -33.09 -39.11
N ARG A 88 -16.76 -33.79 -38.29
CA ARG A 88 -16.92 -35.23 -38.02
C ARG A 88 -15.98 -35.77 -36.94
N SER A 89 -16.52 -36.65 -36.10
CA SER A 89 -15.78 -37.43 -35.10
C SER A 89 -15.29 -38.76 -35.70
N SER A 90 -14.16 -39.27 -35.22
CA SER A 90 -13.83 -40.71 -35.25
C SER A 90 -12.88 -41.05 -34.09
N SER A 91 -13.00 -42.27 -33.56
CA SER A 91 -12.32 -42.70 -32.33
C SER A 91 -11.55 -43.99 -32.57
N THR A 92 -10.25 -44.00 -32.25
CA THR A 92 -9.42 -45.21 -32.14
C THR A 92 -8.29 -44.99 -31.14
N LEU A 93 -8.22 -45.81 -30.08
CA LEU A 93 -7.05 -45.95 -29.18
C LEU A 93 -6.06 -46.97 -29.78
N PRO A 94 -4.73 -46.94 -29.49
CA PRO A 94 -4.23 -47.58 -28.26
C PRO A 94 -2.86 -47.11 -27.67
N VAL A 95 -2.52 -47.74 -26.52
CA VAL A 95 -1.20 -47.90 -25.85
C VAL A 95 -0.74 -46.79 -24.87
N PRO A 96 -0.39 -47.15 -23.60
CA PRO A 96 0.16 -46.23 -22.60
C PRO A 96 1.69 -46.35 -22.43
N GLN A 97 2.38 -45.24 -22.14
CA GLN A 97 3.72 -45.22 -21.52
C GLN A 97 3.90 -43.99 -20.58
N PRO A 98 4.83 -44.04 -19.60
CA PRO A 98 4.80 -43.17 -18.42
C PRO A 98 5.80 -42.00 -18.43
N SER A 99 5.64 -41.11 -17.44
CA SER A 99 6.65 -40.18 -16.91
C SER A 99 7.31 -39.17 -17.86
N SER A 100 6.85 -37.92 -17.84
CA SER A 100 7.68 -36.77 -17.41
C SER A 100 6.89 -35.45 -17.37
N ALA A 101 7.41 -34.51 -16.57
CA ALA A 101 6.83 -33.24 -16.10
C ALA A 101 6.04 -32.36 -17.10
N PRO A 102 5.10 -31.51 -16.61
CA PRO A 102 4.46 -30.49 -17.45
C PRO A 102 5.46 -29.40 -17.85
N PRO A 103 5.40 -28.88 -19.10
CA PRO A 103 6.19 -27.71 -19.48
C PRO A 103 5.73 -26.45 -18.75
N THR A 104 6.71 -25.71 -18.24
CA THR A 104 6.59 -24.50 -17.42
C THR A 104 5.71 -23.41 -18.08
N PRO A 105 4.89 -22.67 -17.30
CA PRO A 105 4.09 -21.58 -17.86
C PRO A 105 4.95 -20.43 -18.41
N THR A 106 4.50 -19.88 -19.53
CA THR A 106 5.08 -18.74 -20.26
C THR A 106 5.40 -17.55 -19.33
N ARG A 107 6.67 -17.11 -19.30
CA ARG A 107 7.06 -15.84 -18.66
C ARG A 107 6.53 -14.64 -19.45
N LEU A 108 5.29 -14.25 -19.20
CA LEU A 108 4.81 -12.89 -19.48
C LEU A 108 5.20 -11.95 -18.33
N THR A 109 6.50 -11.75 -18.11
CA THR A 109 7.00 -10.71 -17.19
C THR A 109 7.20 -9.41 -17.98
N GLY A 110 6.09 -8.79 -18.36
CA GLY A 110 6.05 -7.67 -19.32
C GLY A 110 5.02 -6.61 -18.98
N ALA A 111 4.99 -6.16 -17.73
CA ALA A 111 4.29 -4.94 -17.33
C ALA A 111 5.01 -4.31 -16.13
N ASN A 112 5.73 -3.22 -16.37
CA ASN A 112 6.23 -2.37 -15.28
C ASN A 112 5.03 -1.66 -14.65
N SER A 113 4.40 -2.29 -13.66
CA SER A 113 3.43 -1.62 -12.82
C SER A 113 4.17 -0.62 -11.94
N ASP A 114 4.37 0.60 -12.47
CA ASP A 114 4.79 1.81 -11.76
C ASP A 114 3.69 2.30 -10.78
N MET A 115 2.99 1.34 -10.15
CA MET A 115 2.20 1.56 -8.96
C MET A 115 3.19 1.72 -7.82
N GLU A 116 3.32 2.94 -7.30
CA GLU A 116 3.86 3.11 -5.96
C GLU A 116 2.98 2.32 -4.99
N GLU A 117 3.46 1.15 -4.59
CA GLU A 117 2.78 0.30 -3.63
C GLU A 117 2.74 1.01 -2.26
N GLU A 118 1.67 0.80 -1.50
CA GLU A 118 1.56 1.42 -0.18
C GLU A 118 2.60 0.81 0.76
N GLU A 119 3.56 1.61 1.18
CA GLU A 119 4.57 1.16 2.12
C GLU A 119 3.91 1.06 3.51
N ARG A 120 3.77 -0.18 4.00
CA ARG A 120 3.21 -0.47 5.32
C ARG A 120 4.27 -1.12 6.20
N GLY A 121 4.34 -0.67 7.44
CA GLY A 121 5.29 -1.14 8.45
C GLY A 121 4.59 -1.40 9.77
N ASP A 122 5.36 -1.72 10.81
CA ASP A 122 4.80 -1.85 12.16
C ASP A 122 4.58 -0.48 12.84
N LEU A 123 3.93 -0.50 14.01
CA LEU A 123 3.64 0.69 14.80
C LEU A 123 4.91 1.43 15.29
N ILE A 124 6.02 0.72 15.47
CA ILE A 124 7.28 1.29 15.95
C ILE A 124 8.00 2.01 14.80
N GLN A 125 8.03 1.41 13.61
CA GLN A 125 8.46 2.05 12.37
C GLN A 125 7.62 3.30 12.09
N PHE A 126 6.30 3.22 12.20
CA PHE A 126 5.42 4.38 12.08
C PHE A 126 5.74 5.48 13.10
N TYR A 127 5.93 5.10 14.37
CA TYR A 127 6.25 6.04 15.43
C TYR A 127 7.56 6.78 15.15
N ASN A 128 8.64 6.04 14.88
CA ASN A 128 9.99 6.58 14.65
C ASN A 128 10.08 7.42 13.37
N ASN A 129 9.47 6.95 12.28
CA ASN A 129 9.66 7.58 10.97
C ASN A 129 8.70 8.74 10.70
N ILE A 130 7.55 8.80 11.36
CA ILE A 130 6.47 9.75 11.05
C ILE A 130 5.93 10.44 12.31
N TYR A 131 5.40 9.69 13.27
CA TYR A 131 4.63 10.29 14.37
C TYR A 131 5.50 11.23 15.23
N ILE A 132 6.69 10.76 15.64
CA ILE A 132 7.56 11.55 16.51
C ILE A 132 8.04 12.84 15.84
N LYS A 133 8.28 12.83 14.53
CA LYS A 133 8.73 14.01 13.77
C LYS A 133 7.70 15.15 13.84
N GLN A 134 6.41 14.82 13.86
CA GLN A 134 5.33 15.81 13.96
C GLN A 134 5.06 16.24 15.41
N ILE A 135 5.04 15.30 16.37
CA ILE A 135 4.57 15.59 17.74
C ILE A 135 5.69 16.05 18.69
N LYS A 136 6.98 15.79 18.40
CA LYS A 136 8.09 15.99 19.35
C LYS A 136 8.08 17.38 20.00
N THR A 137 7.97 18.44 19.20
CA THR A 137 7.99 19.83 19.69
C THR A 137 6.81 20.15 20.63
N PHE A 138 5.66 19.50 20.43
CA PHE A 138 4.51 19.62 21.33
C PHE A 138 4.71 18.78 22.60
N ALA A 139 5.08 17.50 22.45
CA ALA A 139 5.26 16.57 23.57
C ALA A 139 6.34 17.06 24.56
N MET A 140 7.44 17.65 24.08
CA MET A 140 8.50 18.19 24.94
C MET A 140 8.02 19.27 25.91
N LYS A 141 6.90 19.96 25.66
CA LYS A 141 6.31 20.94 26.58
C LYS A 141 5.76 20.32 27.87
N TYR A 142 5.55 19.00 27.89
CA TYR A 142 5.13 18.22 29.06
C TYR A 142 6.29 17.51 29.76
N SER A 143 7.54 17.83 29.39
CA SER A 143 8.71 17.44 30.18
C SER A 143 8.61 18.05 31.58
N GLN A 144 8.93 17.27 32.61
CA GLN A 144 8.88 17.67 34.04
C GLN A 144 9.64 18.97 34.37
N ALA A 145 10.56 19.40 33.52
CA ALA A 145 11.34 20.64 33.70
C ALA A 145 10.63 21.91 33.19
N ASN A 146 9.49 21.79 32.51
CA ASN A 146 8.79 22.92 31.90
C ASN A 146 7.59 23.37 32.76
N MET A 147 7.68 24.55 33.36
CA MET A 147 6.58 25.13 34.14
C MET A 147 5.42 25.62 33.24
N ASP A 148 5.71 26.00 32.00
CA ASP A 148 4.73 26.45 31.00
C ASP A 148 4.11 25.27 30.21
N ALA A 149 3.65 24.25 30.93
CA ALA A 149 2.96 23.11 30.32
C ALA A 149 1.57 23.55 29.79
N PRO A 150 1.17 23.18 28.56
CA PRO A 150 -0.16 23.53 28.05
C PRO A 150 -1.27 22.89 28.90
N PRO A 151 -2.44 23.54 29.03
CA PRO A 151 -3.55 22.99 29.82
C PRO A 151 -4.01 21.63 29.29
N LEU A 152 -4.47 20.77 30.20
CA LEU A 152 -5.01 19.46 29.86
C LEU A 152 -6.39 19.60 29.22
N SER A 153 -6.64 18.84 28.15
CA SER A 153 -7.98 18.72 27.58
C SER A 153 -8.94 18.08 28.59
N PRO A 154 -10.21 18.53 28.67
CA PRO A 154 -11.21 17.89 29.51
C PRO A 154 -11.43 16.43 29.06
N TYR A 155 -11.60 15.53 30.03
CA TYR A 155 -11.93 14.14 29.75
C TYR A 155 -13.42 14.03 29.35
N PRO A 156 -13.78 13.34 28.26
CA PRO A 156 -15.18 13.10 27.93
C PRO A 156 -15.81 12.16 28.97
N LEU A 157 -16.92 12.61 29.56
CA LEU A 157 -17.77 11.86 30.49
C LEU A 157 -18.85 11.09 29.72
#